data_AF-A0A5J4KUL9-F1
#
_entry.id   AF-A0A5J4KUL9-F1
#
_cell.length_a   1.000
_cell.length_b   1.000
_cell.length_c   1.000
_cell.angle_alpha   90.00
_cell.angle_beta   90.00
_cell.angle_gamma   90.00
#
_symmetry.space_group_name_H-M   'P 1'
#
loop_
_entity.id
_entity.type
_entity.pdbx_description
1 polymer ?
#
loop_
_entity_poly.entity_id
_entity_poly.type
_entity_poly.pdbx_seq_one_letter_code
_entity_poly.pdbx_strand_id
1 'polypeptide(L)' 'MDPLFTHMTPLITSLASAIRPYLDIPFVFFGHSMGALVSFELTRQLRREQAELPLHLFVSAHRAPQLPDPDPPYTIFPA' A
#
# COMPACT_ATOMS: atom_id res chain seq x y z
N MET A 1 -21.35 12.96 -3.15
CA MET A 1 -19.97 12.71 -3.58
C MET A 1 -19.26 12.10 -2.41
N ASP A 2 -18.71 10.89 -2.55
CA ASP A 2 -17.90 10.31 -1.50
C ASP A 2 -16.63 11.17 -1.30
N PRO A 3 -16.23 11.45 -0.05
CA PRO A 3 -15.06 12.26 0.23
C PRO A 3 -13.78 11.56 -0.24
N LEU A 4 -12.82 12.34 -0.74
CA LEU A 4 -11.51 11.83 -1.12
C LEU A 4 -10.76 11.31 0.11
N PHE A 5 -10.08 10.18 -0.05
CA PHE A 5 -9.18 9.68 0.99
C PHE A 5 -7.93 10.56 1.05
N THR A 6 -7.68 11.13 2.23
CA THR A 6 -6.47 11.92 2.53
C THR A 6 -5.50 11.18 3.45
N HIS A 7 -5.89 10.00 3.95
CA HIS A 7 -5.09 9.16 4.82
C HIS A 7 -5.08 7.71 4.31
N MET A 8 -3.96 7.02 4.49
CA MET A 8 -3.78 5.65 4.00
C MET A 8 -4.69 4.65 4.72
N THR A 9 -4.81 4.73 6.05
CA THR A 9 -5.62 3.78 6.83
C THR A 9 -7.07 3.64 6.36
N PRO A 10 -7.88 4.72 6.24
CA PRO A 10 -9.26 4.59 5.77
C PRO A 10 -9.36 4.09 4.32
N LEU A 11 -8.40 4.44 3.46
CA LEU A 11 -8.31 3.91 2.10
C LEU A 11 -8.13 2.38 2.13
N ILE A 12 -7.17 1.89 2.92
CA ILE A 12 -6.87 0.45 3.02
C ILE A 12 -8.04 -0.33 3.61
N THR A 13 -8.68 0.18 4.67
CA THR A 13 -9.87 -0.47 5.26
C THR A 13 -11.00 -0.56 4.25
N SER A 14 -11.24 0.51 3.48
CA SER A 14 -12.28 0.53 2.44
C SER A 14 -11.96 -0.45 1.31
N LEU A 15 -10.71 -0.46 0.84
CA LEU A 15 -10.26 -1.39 -0.20
C LEU A 15 -10.34 -2.86 0.23
N ALA A 16 -9.91 -3.19 1.45
CA ALA A 16 -9.96 -4.55 1.98
C ALA A 16 -11.39 -5.11 1.96
N SER A 17 -12.37 -4.29 2.36
CA SER A 17 -13.79 -4.64 2.29
C SER A 17 -14.27 -4.82 0.84
N ALA A 18 -13.93 -3.88 -0.04
CA ALA A 18 -14.39 -3.86 -1.42
C ALA A 18 -13.88 -5.04 -2.25
N ILE A 19 -12.64 -5.49 -2.02
CA ILE A 19 -12.03 -6.57 -2.80
C ILE A 19 -12.31 -7.97 -2.24
N ARG A 20 -12.80 -8.07 -1.00
CA ARG A 20 -13.00 -9.34 -0.28
C ARG A 20 -13.75 -10.41 -1.09
N PRO A 21 -14.79 -10.08 -1.89
CA PRO A 21 -15.49 -11.08 -2.70
C PRO A 21 -14.65 -11.73 -3.80
N TYR A 22 -13.47 -11.17 -4.14
CA TYR A 22 -12.60 -11.66 -5.20
C TYR A 22 -11.36 -12.40 -4.68
N LEU A 23 -11.24 -12.57 -3.36
CA LEU A 23 -10.07 -13.18 -2.71
C LEU A 23 -10.26 -14.67 -2.40
N ASP A 24 -11.31 -15.30 -2.92
CA ASP A 24 -11.63 -16.73 -2.74
C ASP A 24 -10.83 -17.67 -3.66
N ILE A 25 -9.98 -17.10 -4.50
CA ILE A 25 -9.05 -17.80 -5.38
C ILE A 25 -7.61 -17.35 -5.10
N PRO A 26 -6.59 -18.15 -5.45
CA PRO A 26 -5.21 -17.71 -5.34
C PRO A 26 -4.96 -16.43 -6.16
N PHE A 27 -4.43 -15.41 -5.50
CA PHE A 27 -4.21 -14.09 -6.11
C PHE A 27 -2.81 -13.55 -5.82
N VAL A 28 -2.42 -12.54 -6.58
CA VAL A 28 -1.19 -11.77 -6.37
C VAL A 28 -1.51 -10.29 -6.39
N PHE A 29 -0.72 -9.49 -5.67
CA PHE A 29 -0.78 -8.04 -5.80
C PHE A 29 0.42 -7.52 -6.59
N PHE A 30 0.15 -6.53 -7.44
CA PHE A 30 1.15 -5.75 -8.13
C PHE A 30 0.89 -4.26 -7.87
N GLY A 31 1.89 -3.57 -7.32
CA GLY A 31 1.81 -2.15 -6.98
C GLY A 31 2.97 -1.35 -7.58
N HIS A 32 2.67 -0.25 -8.26
CA HIS A 32 3.67 0.67 -8.82
C HIS A 32 3.59 2.04 -8.15
N SER A 33 4.74 2.65 -7.81
CA SER A 33 4.82 3.96 -7.14
C SER A 33 3.95 3.98 -5.88
N MET A 34 2.96 4.87 -5.76
CA MET A 34 2.00 4.88 -4.64
C MET A 34 1.27 3.53 -4.49
N GLY A 35 1.00 2.84 -5.59
CA GLY A 35 0.38 1.50 -5.58
C GLY A 35 1.21 0.47 -4.82
N ALA A 36 2.54 0.62 -4.75
CA ALA A 36 3.38 -0.27 -3.96
C ALA A 36 3.08 -0.19 -2.46
N LEU A 37 2.92 1.03 -1.92
CA LEU A 37 2.53 1.24 -0.53
C LEU A 37 1.11 0.72 -0.27
N VAL A 38 0.19 0.99 -1.19
CA VAL A 38 -1.20 0.53 -1.09
C VAL A 38 -1.26 -0.99 -1.04
N SER A 39 -0.60 -1.68 -1.98
CA SER A 39 -0.56 -3.15 -2.00
C SER A 39 0.10 -3.73 -0.75
N PHE A 40 1.19 -3.11 -0.26
CA PHE A 40 1.87 -3.55 0.95
C PHE A 40 1.00 -3.42 2.20
N GLU A 41 0.40 -2.25 2.43
CA GLU A 41 -0.46 -2.05 3.60
C GLU A 41 -1.76 -2.85 3.52
N LEU A 42 -2.29 -3.06 2.31
CA LEU A 42 -3.43 -3.94 2.09
C LEU A 42 -3.11 -5.39 2.46
N THR A 43 -1.95 -5.91 2.05
CA THR A 43 -1.49 -7.24 2.49
C THR A 43 -1.35 -7.31 4.02
N ARG A 44 -0.84 -6.27 4.67
CA ARG A 44 -0.76 -6.21 6.14
C ARG A 44 -2.13 -6.17 6.79
N GLN A 45 -3.09 -5.45 6.20
CA GLN A 45 -4.45 -5.37 6.70
C GLN A 45 -5.15 -6.74 6.63
N LEU A 46 -5.08 -7.43 5.48
CA LEU A 46 -5.62 -8.79 5.33
C LEU A 46 -5.00 -9.76 6.35
N ARG A 47 -3.69 -9.63 6.61
CA ARG A 47 -3.01 -10.43 7.65
C ARG A 47 -3.54 -10.16 9.04
N ARG A 48 -3.80 -8.90 9.41
CA ARG A 48 -4.39 -8.52 10.72
C ARG A 48 -5.80 -9.07 10.87
N GLU A 49 -6.56 -9.12 9.78
CA GLU A 49 -7.92 -9.65 9.73
C GLU A 49 -7.98 -11.18 9.62
N GLN A 50 -6.83 -11.87 9.59
CA GLN A 50 -6.72 -13.31 9.37
C GLN A 50 -7.42 -13.79 8.08
N ALA A 51 -7.41 -12.94 7.04
CA ALA A 51 -7.96 -13.24 5.72
C ALA A 51 -6.93 -13.94 4.82
N GLU A 52 -7.38 -14.41 3.65
CA GLU A 52 -6.52 -14.96 2.60
C GLU A 52 -5.45 -13.95 2.17
N LEU A 53 -4.22 -14.43 2.02
CA LEU A 53 -3.06 -13.61 1.67
C LEU A 53 -2.67 -13.82 0.20
N PRO A 54 -2.15 -12.78 -0.48
CA PRO A 54 -1.63 -12.96 -1.82
C PRO A 54 -0.45 -13.95 -1.80
N LEU A 55 -0.36 -14.81 -2.82
CA LEU A 55 0.79 -15.70 -3.01
C LEU A 55 2.09 -14.89 -3.15
N HIS A 56 2.00 -13.76 -3.84
CA HIS A 56 3.10 -12.83 -4.03
C HIS A 56 2.64 -11.38 -4.00
N LEU A 57 3.51 -10.54 -3.45
CA LEU A 57 3.43 -9.08 -3.54
C LEU A 57 4.60 -8.59 -4.40
N PHE A 58 4.26 -8.06 -5.57
CA PHE A 58 5.22 -7.42 -6.47
C PHE A 58 5.11 -5.91 -6.33
N VAL A 59 6.24 -5.25 -6.07
CA VAL A 59 6.31 -3.79 -5.93
C VAL A 59 7.35 -3.23 -6.90
N SER A 60 7.05 -2.08 -7.49
CA SER A 60 7.90 -1.40 -8.47
C SER A 60 7.94 0.11 -8.26
N ALA A 61 9.07 0.73 -8.60
CA ALA A 61 9.29 2.18 -8.52
C ALA A 61 8.93 2.81 -7.16
N HIS A 62 9.09 2.04 -6.09
CA HIS A 62 8.93 2.51 -4.73
C HIS A 62 10.00 1.86 -3.88
N ARG A 63 10.77 2.65 -3.13
CA ARG A 63 11.77 2.10 -2.22
C ARG A 63 11.08 1.39 -1.07
N ALA A 64 11.76 0.41 -0.48
CA ALA A 64 11.22 -0.28 0.67
C ALA A 64 10.86 0.76 1.75
N PRO A 65 9.63 0.75 2.30
CA PRO A 65 9.13 1.83 3.18
C PRO A 65 9.93 2.00 4.49
N GLN A 66 10.79 1.04 4.80
CA GLN A 66 11.69 1.06 5.96
C GLN A 66 13.06 1.73 5.69
N LEU A 67 13.33 2.14 4.45
CA LEU A 67 14.59 2.80 4.09
C LEU A 67 14.45 4.34 4.13
N PRO A 68 15.43 5.07 4.71
CA PRO A 68 15.46 6.53 4.69
C PRO A 68 15.50 7.08 3.25
N ASP A 69 14.85 8.21 2.98
CA ASP A 69 14.89 8.89 1.68
C ASP A 69 16.36 9.18 1.26
N PRO A 70 16.83 8.82 0.05
CA PRO A 70 18.20 9.09 -0.34
C PRO A 70 18.40 10.57 -0.72
N ASP A 71 17.31 11.28 -1.04
CA ASP A 71 17.33 12.70 -1.34
C ASP A 71 16.91 13.47 -0.07
N PRO A 72 17.86 13.95 0.75
CA PRO A 72 17.50 14.90 1.80
C PRO A 72 16.80 16.10 1.16
N PRO A 73 15.85 16.75 1.86
CA PRO A 73 15.23 17.95 1.34
C PRO A 73 16.32 18.95 0.94
N TYR A 74 16.25 19.47 -0.29
CA TYR A 74 17.16 20.49 -0.83
C TYR A 74 17.15 21.82 -0.03
N THR A 75 16.48 21.89 1.11
CA THR A 75 16.31 23.06 1.98
C THR A 75 17.55 23.31 2.85
N ILE A 76 18.73 23.40 2.24
CA ILE A 76 19.90 24.03 2.85
C ILE A 76 20.51 24.99 1.82
N PHE A 77 19.89 26.17 1.66
CA PHE A 77 20.60 27.31 1.10
C PHE A 77 21.30 28.04 2.25
N PRO A 78 22.64 28.07 2.30
CA PRO A 78 23.35 28.90 3.26
C PRO A 78 23.26 30.37 2.81
N ALA A 79 22.72 31.21 3.70
CA ALA A 79 23.02 32.64 3.78
C ALA A 79 22.98 33.06 5.26
#